data_AF-A0A9P9QSY0-F1
#
_entry.id   AF-A0A9P9QSY0-F1
#
_cell.length_a   1.000
_cell.length_b   1.000
_cell.length_c   1.000
_cell.angle_alpha   90.00
_cell.angle_beta   90.00
_cell.angle_gamma   90.00
#
_symmetry.space_group_name_H-M   'P 1'
#
loop_
_entity.id
_entity.type
_entity.pdbx_description
1 polymer ?
#
loop_
_entity_poly.entity_id
_entity_poly.type
_entity_poly.pdbx_seq_one_letter_code
_entity_poly.pdbx_strand_id
1 'polypeptide(L)'
;MSPEPKSGFDLGRRATLQAENVSPLKAFLVRLSSPFNLFFIFITILFGAPQIYDALSPEPMRPTQESQLQEVASLLDDIYSTLVNMTFMPATAIKRGPHQINVTAIPCARDSAVLRLMEIMPFVDHAELKASAPAFEVDWFYGGEFIDYRRIDHLQSGCDPYRAKGTWHQVRDTEVQLTDWGWGGWDSDRTHVLLYDTQINAIQVYEGEHTVSLTNEDNPHRGREHYAGPDLYKHSFSQPLAALSTDDFEWDKWFDAPTFLKRILHAYQSLALTPWETSNREDGWGVNGTIIKSLLHENGWRHSFNADHFNADLIRVRHADPGRGPAEAAYQSIKTLTGGITELGFHDPGDIEYTRNSIPRLDETARQTKDEEQHWYWLYRAVSDRWTLERQEMELEEAQKTIERLCPNDECIAPGDKILWDFFHLEKVYEEAQRAMPAQEACNKAPRYDTCIARHNNETRWLHLAYENSKSEALTHCASTGCTLLPQQSLEEKMLSSVGRLHDRLIQHPDQVKRLQKWYDSIPEHLATAREDVRKDIDRHNDAAQSEAESIERLRQLFKEGDREKWQRCMDDQGCPYLGMLFT
;
A
#
# COMPACT_ATOMS: atom_id res chain seq x y z
N MET A 1 52.79 8.35 14.20
CA MET A 1 54.08 8.36 14.93
C MET A 1 53.79 8.15 16.40
N SER A 2 54.71 7.46 17.06
CA SER A 2 54.59 6.60 18.24
C SER A 2 53.82 7.09 19.49
N PRO A 3 53.33 6.12 20.29
CA PRO A 3 52.75 6.30 21.62
C PRO A 3 53.85 6.38 22.69
N GLU A 4 53.51 6.69 23.95
CA GLU A 4 54.10 6.00 25.11
C GLU A 4 53.34 6.26 26.44
N PRO A 5 53.38 5.31 27.39
CA PRO A 5 52.60 5.27 28.62
C PRO A 5 53.44 5.65 29.87
N LYS A 6 52.80 5.75 31.05
CA LYS A 6 53.51 5.71 32.34
C LYS A 6 52.80 4.81 33.36
N SER A 7 53.49 3.72 33.67
CA SER A 7 53.40 2.93 34.89
C SER A 7 53.97 3.69 36.09
N GLY A 8 53.45 3.43 37.28
CA GLY A 8 54.05 3.88 38.55
C GLY A 8 53.55 3.07 39.74
N PHE A 9 54.37 2.07 40.13
CA PHE A 9 54.45 1.51 41.48
C PHE A 9 54.61 2.63 42.52
N ASP A 10 54.10 2.49 43.77
CA ASP A 10 54.92 1.93 44.85
C ASP A 10 54.25 1.91 46.25
N LEU A 11 54.63 0.86 46.99
CA LEU A 11 54.82 0.70 48.44
C LEU A 11 54.00 1.50 49.47
N GLY A 12 53.21 0.75 50.24
CA GLY A 12 53.62 0.36 51.59
C GLY A 12 53.32 1.33 52.74
N ARG A 13 52.35 0.98 53.60
CA ARG A 13 52.38 1.31 55.04
C ARG A 13 51.69 0.24 55.86
N ARG A 14 52.48 -0.41 56.73
CA ARG A 14 52.02 -1.21 57.87
C ARG A 14 51.44 -0.26 58.92
N ALA A 15 50.22 -0.54 59.38
CA ALA A 15 49.67 0.01 60.61
C ALA A 15 49.20 -1.14 61.50
N THR A 16 49.67 -1.06 62.74
CA THR A 16 49.51 -1.97 63.87
C THR A 16 48.05 -2.16 64.29
N LEU A 17 47.68 -3.44 64.46
CA LEU A 17 46.42 -3.91 65.04
C LEU A 17 46.39 -3.63 66.55
N GLN A 18 45.40 -2.87 67.01
CA GLN A 18 44.89 -2.92 68.38
C GLN A 18 43.56 -3.67 68.36
N ALA A 19 43.48 -4.78 69.10
CA ALA A 19 42.30 -5.62 69.21
C ALA A 19 41.33 -5.01 70.23
N GLU A 20 40.28 -4.36 69.74
CA GLU A 20 39.11 -4.01 70.55
C GLU A 20 38.15 -5.20 70.64
N ASN A 21 37.72 -5.52 71.86
CA ASN A 21 36.73 -6.55 72.15
C ASN A 21 35.36 -6.16 71.56
N VAL A 22 35.10 -6.62 70.34
CA VAL A 22 33.80 -6.49 69.67
C VAL A 22 32.84 -7.54 70.22
N SER A 23 31.68 -7.10 70.71
CA SER A 23 30.65 -7.99 71.25
C SER A 23 30.18 -9.02 70.20
N PRO A 24 29.80 -10.24 70.61
CA PRO A 24 29.39 -11.31 69.68
C PRO A 24 28.25 -10.90 68.74
N LEU A 25 27.43 -9.92 69.11
CA LEU A 25 26.36 -9.39 68.26
C LEU A 25 26.91 -8.54 67.09
N LYS A 26 27.94 -7.72 67.33
CA LYS A 26 28.62 -6.96 66.26
C LYS A 26 29.43 -7.89 65.36
N ALA A 27 30.07 -8.92 65.91
CA ALA A 27 30.76 -9.94 65.11
C ALA A 27 29.78 -10.71 64.20
N PHE A 28 28.56 -10.98 64.68
CA PHE A 28 27.50 -11.61 63.89
C PHE A 28 26.96 -10.68 62.78
N LEU A 29 26.72 -9.41 63.08
CA LEU A 29 26.28 -8.42 62.08
C LEU A 29 27.34 -8.14 61.02
N VAL A 30 28.63 -8.05 61.39
CA VAL A 30 29.74 -7.92 60.44
C VAL A 30 29.85 -9.16 59.54
N ARG A 31 29.58 -10.35 60.08
CA ARG A 31 29.50 -11.60 59.30
C ARG A 31 28.34 -11.53 58.30
N LEU A 32 27.16 -11.04 58.70
CA LEU A 32 26.01 -10.89 57.81
C LEU A 32 26.22 -9.85 56.71
N SER A 33 27.02 -8.80 56.94
CA SER A 33 27.37 -7.79 55.93
C SER A 33 28.46 -8.20 54.94
N SER A 34 29.00 -9.43 55.06
CA SER A 34 29.92 -9.94 54.05
C SER A 34 29.16 -10.15 52.72
N PRO A 35 29.64 -9.64 51.59
CA PRO A 35 29.00 -9.86 50.28
C PRO A 35 28.87 -11.36 49.97
N PHE A 36 29.75 -12.20 50.52
CA PHE A 36 29.66 -13.65 50.42
C PHE A 36 28.46 -14.22 51.17
N ASN A 37 28.16 -13.74 52.38
CA ASN A 37 27.03 -14.24 53.16
C ASN A 37 25.70 -13.68 52.65
N LEU A 38 25.67 -12.45 52.15
CA LEU A 38 24.50 -11.92 51.42
C LEU A 38 24.22 -12.73 50.15
N PHE A 39 25.26 -13.09 49.40
CA PHE A 39 25.13 -13.97 48.23
C PHE A 39 24.60 -15.36 48.61
N PHE A 40 25.12 -15.98 49.67
CA PHE A 40 24.61 -17.26 50.15
C PHE A 40 23.20 -17.17 50.72
N ILE A 41 22.81 -16.07 51.39
CA ILE A 41 21.42 -15.86 51.83
C ILE A 41 20.51 -15.69 50.62
N PHE A 42 20.92 -14.93 49.60
CA PHE A 42 20.18 -14.82 48.34
C PHE A 42 20.03 -16.17 47.65
N ILE A 43 21.11 -16.95 47.52
CA ILE A 43 21.06 -18.33 46.99
C ILE A 43 20.17 -19.21 47.86
N THR A 44 20.29 -19.16 49.19
CA THR A 44 19.50 -20.02 50.08
C THR A 44 18.01 -19.64 50.04
N ILE A 45 17.67 -18.38 49.83
CA ILE A 45 16.30 -17.94 49.55
C ILE A 45 15.88 -18.38 48.14
N LEU A 46 16.76 -18.24 47.14
CA LEU A 46 16.53 -18.68 45.75
C LEU A 46 16.42 -20.20 45.59
N PHE A 47 16.92 -21.01 46.51
CA PHE A 47 16.91 -22.48 46.39
C PHE A 47 16.16 -23.18 47.53
N GLY A 48 16.00 -22.54 48.68
CA GLY A 48 15.38 -23.10 49.89
C GLY A 48 13.90 -22.75 50.05
N ALA A 49 13.37 -21.83 49.26
CA ALA A 49 11.96 -21.47 49.26
C ALA A 49 11.38 -21.53 47.83
N PRO A 50 11.21 -22.74 47.23
CA PRO A 50 10.56 -22.89 45.93
C PRO A 50 9.17 -22.24 45.88
N GLN A 51 8.53 -22.06 47.04
CA GLN A 51 7.23 -21.42 47.19
C GLN A 51 7.27 -19.90 46.92
N ILE A 52 8.44 -19.26 47.03
CA ILE A 52 8.65 -17.87 46.59
C ILE A 52 8.75 -17.82 45.06
N TYR A 53 9.26 -18.87 44.42
CA TYR A 53 9.20 -18.99 42.96
C TYR A 53 7.81 -19.32 42.48
N ASP A 54 7.04 -20.14 43.18
CA ASP A 54 5.64 -20.38 42.82
C ASP A 54 4.78 -19.11 43.03
N ALA A 55 5.17 -18.23 43.97
CA ALA A 55 4.52 -16.93 44.18
C ALA A 55 5.00 -15.83 43.21
N LEU A 56 6.18 -15.98 42.59
CA LEU A 56 6.71 -15.09 41.55
C LEU A 56 6.53 -15.67 40.14
N SER A 57 6.16 -16.94 40.03
CA SER A 57 5.82 -17.58 38.78
C SER A 57 4.47 -17.04 38.35
N PRO A 58 4.33 -16.66 37.07
CA PRO A 58 3.02 -16.33 36.53
C PRO A 58 2.03 -17.43 36.92
N GLU A 59 0.87 -17.03 37.43
CA GLU A 59 -0.18 -17.95 37.87
C GLU A 59 -0.36 -19.04 36.79
N PRO A 60 -0.23 -20.34 37.14
CA PRO A 60 -0.25 -21.39 36.14
C PRO A 60 -1.57 -21.35 35.38
N MET A 61 -1.50 -21.15 34.06
CA MET A 61 -2.67 -21.06 33.20
C MET A 61 -3.58 -22.26 33.41
N ARG A 62 -4.89 -21.98 33.49
CA ARG A 62 -5.88 -23.06 33.60
C ARG A 62 -5.89 -23.87 32.30
N PRO A 63 -6.06 -25.20 32.33
CA PRO A 63 -6.12 -26.02 31.11
C PRO A 63 -7.19 -25.55 30.11
N THR A 64 -8.32 -25.03 30.61
CA THR A 64 -9.38 -24.43 29.78
C THR A 64 -8.89 -23.20 29.03
N GLN A 65 -8.08 -22.37 29.67
CA GLN A 65 -7.52 -21.15 29.07
C GLN A 65 -6.54 -21.51 27.95
N GLU A 66 -5.61 -22.44 28.19
CA GLU A 66 -4.70 -22.92 27.12
C GLU A 66 -5.49 -23.48 25.91
N SER A 67 -6.57 -24.24 26.14
CA SER A 67 -7.38 -24.75 25.04
C SER A 67 -8.07 -23.63 24.24
N GLN A 68 -8.51 -22.55 24.89
CA GLN A 68 -9.09 -21.38 24.23
C GLN A 68 -8.04 -20.65 23.38
N LEU A 69 -6.84 -20.43 23.94
CA LEU A 69 -5.74 -19.81 23.20
C LEU A 69 -5.34 -20.62 21.96
N GLN A 70 -5.28 -21.95 22.09
CA GLN A 70 -4.99 -22.86 20.97
C GLN A 70 -6.10 -22.82 19.91
N GLU A 71 -7.37 -22.72 20.31
CA GLU A 71 -8.48 -22.58 19.36
C GLU A 71 -8.39 -21.27 18.56
N VAL A 72 -8.13 -20.15 19.24
CA VAL A 72 -7.94 -18.84 18.60
C VAL A 72 -6.75 -18.86 17.62
N ALA A 73 -5.60 -19.37 18.06
CA ALA A 73 -4.41 -19.48 17.20
C ALA A 73 -4.65 -20.38 15.98
N SER A 74 -5.35 -21.51 16.16
CA SER A 74 -5.70 -22.41 15.06
C SER A 74 -6.65 -21.76 14.06
N LEU A 75 -7.65 -21.01 14.52
CA LEU A 75 -8.59 -20.30 13.65
C LEU A 75 -7.92 -19.19 12.85
N LEU A 76 -6.95 -18.47 13.44
CA LEU A 76 -6.14 -17.52 12.70
C LEU A 76 -5.29 -18.21 11.62
N ASP A 77 -4.72 -19.39 11.91
CA ASP A 77 -3.95 -20.15 10.90
C ASP A 77 -4.85 -20.63 9.75
N ASP A 78 -6.08 -21.04 10.06
CA ASP A 78 -7.07 -21.42 9.06
C ASP A 78 -7.50 -20.24 8.17
N ILE A 79 -7.67 -19.05 8.77
CA ILE A 79 -7.94 -17.82 8.01
C ILE A 79 -6.76 -17.52 7.09
N TYR A 80 -5.54 -17.45 7.61
CA TYR A 80 -4.34 -17.15 6.81
C TYR A 80 -4.09 -18.19 5.73
N SER A 81 -4.30 -19.46 6.03
CA SER A 81 -4.22 -20.55 5.05
C SER A 81 -5.30 -20.42 3.98
N THR A 82 -6.50 -19.94 4.33
CA THR A 82 -7.55 -19.63 3.34
C THR A 82 -7.11 -18.50 2.42
N LEU A 83 -6.51 -17.42 2.93
CA LEU A 83 -5.97 -16.33 2.12
C LEU A 83 -4.87 -16.82 1.16
N VAL A 84 -3.97 -17.69 1.63
CA VAL A 84 -2.95 -18.34 0.78
C VAL A 84 -3.60 -19.17 -0.31
N ASN A 85 -4.61 -19.96 0.02
CA ASN A 85 -5.32 -20.79 -0.95
C ASN A 85 -6.08 -19.96 -1.99
N MET A 86 -6.54 -18.76 -1.64
CA MET A 86 -7.12 -17.80 -2.58
C MET A 86 -6.06 -17.12 -3.45
N THR A 87 -4.77 -17.30 -3.18
CA THR A 87 -3.62 -16.60 -3.80
C THR A 87 -3.49 -15.13 -3.40
N PHE A 88 -4.10 -14.73 -2.27
CA PHE A 88 -3.94 -13.39 -1.72
C PHE A 88 -2.57 -13.17 -1.07
N MET A 89 -1.87 -14.22 -0.65
CA MET A 89 -0.49 -14.11 -0.16
C MET A 89 0.25 -15.43 -0.37
N PRO A 90 1.60 -15.45 -0.41
CA PRO A 90 2.34 -16.70 -0.54
C PRO A 90 2.30 -17.50 0.75
N ALA A 91 2.25 -18.84 0.64
CA ALA A 91 2.29 -19.76 1.77
C ALA A 91 3.52 -19.55 2.67
N THR A 92 4.63 -19.14 2.07
CA THR A 92 5.92 -18.98 2.76
C THR A 92 5.92 -17.77 3.70
N ALA A 93 5.03 -16.79 3.50
CA ALA A 93 4.88 -15.65 4.40
C ALA A 93 4.30 -16.03 5.77
N ILE A 94 3.55 -17.13 5.88
CA ILE A 94 3.02 -17.60 7.16
C ILE A 94 4.14 -18.24 7.98
N LYS A 95 4.38 -17.70 9.18
CA LYS A 95 5.30 -18.21 10.18
C LYS A 95 4.49 -18.77 11.33
N ARG A 96 4.39 -20.10 11.39
CA ARG A 96 3.66 -20.81 12.44
C ARG A 96 4.49 -20.90 13.72
N GLY A 97 3.83 -20.80 14.87
CA GLY A 97 4.46 -20.90 16.18
C GLY A 97 4.93 -22.33 16.55
N PRO A 98 5.50 -22.50 17.75
CA PRO A 98 5.71 -21.45 18.76
C PRO A 98 6.88 -20.50 18.39
N HIS A 99 6.79 -19.26 18.86
CA HIS A 99 7.73 -18.18 18.63
C HIS A 99 8.42 -17.75 19.92
N GLN A 100 9.62 -17.18 19.79
CA GLN A 100 10.31 -16.53 20.89
C GLN A 100 9.95 -15.04 20.89
N ILE A 101 9.21 -14.60 21.91
CA ILE A 101 8.76 -13.21 22.03
C ILE A 101 9.68 -12.46 22.99
N ASN A 102 10.15 -11.28 22.59
CA ASN A 102 10.97 -10.44 23.47
C ASN A 102 10.09 -9.69 24.48
N VAL A 103 9.70 -10.40 25.55
CA VAL A 103 8.86 -9.85 26.61
C VAL A 103 9.45 -8.62 27.30
N THR A 104 10.79 -8.48 27.31
CA THR A 104 11.47 -7.32 27.91
C THR A 104 11.31 -6.04 27.10
N ALA A 105 10.92 -6.14 25.83
CA ALA A 105 10.67 -5.00 24.96
C ALA A 105 9.22 -4.49 25.03
N ILE A 106 8.34 -5.19 25.75
CA ILE A 106 6.92 -4.82 25.89
C ILE A 106 6.82 -3.67 26.91
N PRO A 107 6.33 -2.48 26.50
CA PRO A 107 6.29 -1.32 27.39
C PRO A 107 5.15 -1.35 28.42
N CYS A 108 4.21 -2.29 28.30
CA CYS A 108 3.05 -2.45 29.17
C CYS A 108 3.06 -3.82 29.89
N ALA A 109 2.33 -3.90 31.02
CA ALA A 109 2.12 -5.16 31.72
C ALA A 109 1.21 -6.09 30.90
N ARG A 110 1.53 -7.38 30.86
CA ARG A 110 0.76 -8.43 30.17
C ARG A 110 0.58 -9.63 31.07
N ASP A 111 -0.60 -10.23 31.03
CA ASP A 111 -0.85 -11.49 31.69
C ASP A 111 -0.11 -12.65 30.98
N SER A 112 -0.02 -13.79 31.66
CA SER A 112 0.67 -14.96 31.11
C SER A 112 -0.05 -15.56 29.89
N ALA A 113 -1.37 -15.37 29.77
CA ALA A 113 -2.17 -15.88 28.68
C ALA A 113 -1.98 -15.08 27.38
N VAL A 114 -1.84 -13.75 27.46
CA VAL A 114 -1.51 -12.87 26.34
C VAL A 114 -0.13 -13.23 25.83
N LEU A 115 0.86 -13.34 26.72
CA LEU A 115 2.21 -13.75 26.33
C LEU A 115 2.20 -15.12 25.66
N ARG A 116 1.44 -16.07 26.24
CA ARG A 116 1.28 -17.40 25.67
C ARG A 116 0.65 -17.37 24.28
N LEU A 117 -0.38 -16.56 24.07
CA LEU A 117 -1.02 -16.42 22.76
C LEU A 117 -0.05 -15.82 21.73
N MET A 118 0.68 -14.77 22.09
CA MET A 118 1.73 -14.17 21.24
C MET A 118 2.79 -15.20 20.82
N GLU A 119 3.11 -16.19 21.66
CA GLU A 119 4.03 -17.26 21.27
C GLU A 119 3.44 -18.22 20.24
N ILE A 120 2.16 -18.61 20.36
CA ILE A 120 1.59 -19.71 19.56
C ILE A 120 0.86 -19.25 18.29
N MET A 121 0.45 -17.98 18.20
CA MET A 121 -0.25 -17.46 17.03
C MET A 121 0.60 -17.59 15.76
N PRO A 122 -0.02 -17.87 14.60
CA PRO A 122 0.66 -17.71 13.33
C PRO A 122 0.87 -16.21 13.04
N PHE A 123 2.04 -15.86 12.51
CA PHE A 123 2.33 -14.51 12.05
C PHE A 123 2.56 -14.46 10.55
N VAL A 124 2.33 -13.30 9.94
CA VAL A 124 2.67 -13.05 8.54
C VAL A 124 3.94 -12.20 8.48
N ASP A 125 4.95 -12.70 7.76
CA ASP A 125 6.21 -11.99 7.57
C ASP A 125 6.05 -10.86 6.56
N HIS A 126 5.97 -9.63 7.04
CA HIS A 126 5.78 -8.42 6.22
C HIS A 126 6.88 -8.25 5.17
N ALA A 127 8.13 -8.60 5.48
CA ALA A 127 9.22 -8.49 4.52
C ALA A 127 9.08 -9.53 3.41
N GLU A 128 8.55 -10.71 3.74
CA GLU A 128 8.21 -11.72 2.74
C GLU A 128 7.06 -11.28 1.85
N LEU A 129 5.99 -10.74 2.46
CA LEU A 129 4.81 -10.29 1.74
C LEU A 129 5.17 -9.17 0.75
N LYS A 130 5.88 -8.13 1.22
CA LYS A 130 6.39 -7.03 0.37
C LYS A 130 7.37 -7.50 -0.71
N ALA A 131 8.21 -8.51 -0.41
CA ALA A 131 9.07 -9.12 -1.42
C ALA A 131 8.28 -9.96 -2.44
N SER A 132 7.12 -10.50 -2.06
CA SER A 132 6.28 -11.36 -2.91
C SER A 132 5.25 -10.63 -3.75
N ALA A 133 4.96 -9.35 -3.47
CA ALA A 133 4.59 -8.34 -4.45
C ALA A 133 4.72 -6.97 -3.79
N PRO A 134 5.37 -5.98 -4.42
CA PRO A 134 5.42 -4.62 -3.89
C PRO A 134 4.04 -3.99 -3.84
N ALA A 135 3.10 -4.52 -4.64
CA ALA A 135 1.69 -4.21 -4.53
C ALA A 135 1.11 -4.70 -3.20
N PHE A 136 1.48 -5.88 -2.66
CA PHE A 136 0.98 -6.38 -1.36
C PHE A 136 1.32 -5.42 -0.23
N GLU A 137 0.37 -4.55 0.09
CA GLU A 137 0.24 -3.95 1.40
C GLU A 137 -0.01 -5.04 2.45
N VAL A 138 0.34 -4.72 3.68
CA VAL A 138 0.36 -5.65 4.81
C VAL A 138 -1.01 -5.77 5.48
N ASP A 139 -2.05 -5.23 4.84
CA ASP A 139 -3.44 -5.18 5.25
C ASP A 139 -4.27 -6.30 4.60
N TRP A 140 -5.33 -6.72 5.30
CA TRP A 140 -6.17 -7.83 4.82
C TRP A 140 -7.61 -7.79 5.32
N PHE A 141 -7.88 -7.12 6.45
CA PHE A 141 -9.20 -7.14 7.08
C PHE A 141 -9.70 -5.73 7.36
N TYR A 142 -10.41 -5.19 6.37
CA TYR A 142 -10.83 -3.80 6.25
C TYR A 142 -9.69 -2.86 6.62
N GLY A 143 -8.58 -2.91 5.88
CA GLY A 143 -7.41 -2.08 6.16
C GLY A 143 -6.54 -2.48 7.35
N GLY A 144 -7.02 -3.36 8.22
CA GLY A 144 -6.25 -3.88 9.34
C GLY A 144 -5.05 -4.68 8.87
N GLU A 145 -3.86 -4.35 9.38
CA GLU A 145 -2.60 -5.02 9.08
C GLU A 145 -2.43 -6.34 9.83
N PHE A 146 -1.67 -7.27 9.24
CA PHE A 146 -1.21 -8.46 9.94
C PHE A 146 -0.29 -8.06 11.11
N ILE A 147 -0.63 -8.45 12.33
CA ILE A 147 0.27 -8.26 13.47
C ILE A 147 1.38 -9.32 13.53
N ASP A 148 2.53 -8.96 14.09
CA ASP A 148 3.70 -9.84 14.24
C ASP A 148 4.54 -9.44 15.45
N TYR A 149 4.27 -10.08 16.58
CA TYR A 149 4.90 -9.77 17.87
C TYR A 149 6.36 -10.22 17.98
N ARG A 150 6.94 -10.80 16.93
CA ARG A 150 8.39 -11.01 16.86
C ARG A 150 9.12 -9.69 16.56
N ARG A 151 8.40 -8.68 16.07
CA ARG A 151 8.92 -7.35 15.78
C ARG A 151 8.69 -6.40 16.95
N ILE A 152 9.70 -5.57 17.23
CA ILE A 152 9.70 -4.64 18.36
C ILE A 152 8.63 -3.55 18.19
N ASP A 153 8.44 -3.05 16.98
CA ASP A 153 7.45 -2.01 16.69
C ASP A 153 6.01 -2.51 16.92
N HIS A 154 5.69 -3.75 16.55
CA HIS A 154 4.38 -4.36 16.82
C HIS A 154 4.18 -4.69 18.32
N LEU A 155 5.24 -5.05 19.04
CA LEU A 155 5.18 -5.19 20.51
C LEU A 155 4.83 -3.86 21.19
N GLN A 156 5.34 -2.75 20.65
CA GLN A 156 5.07 -1.41 21.16
C GLN A 156 3.66 -0.92 20.78
N SER A 157 3.24 -1.06 19.51
CA SER A 157 1.89 -0.70 19.06
C SER A 157 0.81 -1.54 19.74
N GLY A 158 1.12 -2.79 20.07
CA GLY A 158 0.25 -3.68 20.82
C GLY A 158 -0.24 -3.10 22.16
N CYS A 159 0.55 -2.24 22.81
CA CYS A 159 0.21 -1.60 24.10
C CYS A 159 -0.63 -0.33 23.96
N ASP A 160 -0.58 0.33 22.81
CA ASP A 160 -1.27 1.58 22.50
C ASP A 160 -1.81 1.50 21.06
N PRO A 161 -2.95 0.82 20.83
CA PRO A 161 -3.52 0.61 19.51
C PRO A 161 -3.67 1.96 18.82
N TYR A 162 -4.19 2.96 19.53
CA TYR A 162 -4.45 4.27 18.97
C TYR A 162 -3.20 5.12 18.76
N ARG A 163 -1.99 4.66 19.12
CA ARG A 163 -0.76 5.47 19.09
C ARG A 163 -0.93 6.83 19.80
N ALA A 164 -1.89 6.92 20.73
CA ALA A 164 -2.38 8.16 21.32
C ALA A 164 -1.54 8.60 22.54
N LYS A 165 -0.40 7.94 22.77
CA LYS A 165 0.53 8.19 23.88
C LYS A 165 -0.20 8.23 25.23
N GLY A 166 -1.14 7.29 25.40
CA GLY A 166 -1.80 7.03 26.69
C GLY A 166 -2.93 7.98 27.10
N THR A 167 -3.55 8.70 26.17
CA THR A 167 -4.57 9.70 26.54
C THR A 167 -6.00 9.18 26.61
N TRP A 168 -6.38 8.10 25.91
CA TRP A 168 -7.79 7.69 25.84
C TRP A 168 -8.07 6.19 26.01
N HIS A 169 -7.32 5.26 25.43
CA HIS A 169 -7.56 3.81 25.56
C HIS A 169 -6.25 3.00 25.63
N GLN A 170 -5.89 2.52 26.83
CA GLN A 170 -4.80 1.56 27.00
C GLN A 170 -5.36 0.14 26.92
N VAL A 171 -4.64 -0.73 26.20
CA VAL A 171 -4.97 -2.16 26.15
C VAL A 171 -4.77 -2.75 27.55
N ARG A 172 -5.75 -3.51 28.02
CA ARG A 172 -5.67 -4.20 29.31
C ARG A 172 -4.56 -5.25 29.29
N ASP A 173 -4.13 -5.66 30.46
CA ASP A 173 -3.12 -6.71 30.61
C ASP A 173 -3.60 -8.07 30.07
N THR A 174 -4.91 -8.31 30.00
CA THR A 174 -5.58 -9.49 29.43
C THR A 174 -5.87 -9.39 27.92
N GLU A 175 -5.66 -8.23 27.30
CA GLU A 175 -6.03 -7.99 25.92
C GLU A 175 -4.82 -8.06 24.97
N VAL A 176 -5.02 -8.53 23.73
CA VAL A 176 -3.99 -8.61 22.70
C VAL A 176 -4.59 -8.27 21.33
N GLN A 177 -3.86 -7.48 20.55
CA GLN A 177 -4.29 -7.13 19.19
C GLN A 177 -4.05 -8.32 18.26
N LEU A 178 -5.00 -8.61 17.38
CA LEU A 178 -4.89 -9.60 16.32
C LEU A 178 -4.67 -8.94 14.94
N THR A 179 -4.97 -7.65 14.81
CA THR A 179 -4.62 -6.79 13.66
C THR A 179 -4.08 -5.45 14.15
N ASP A 180 -3.22 -4.79 13.36
CA ASP A 180 -2.69 -3.45 13.64
C ASP A 180 -3.39 -2.40 12.74
N TRP A 181 -3.39 -1.13 13.16
CA TRP A 181 -3.89 0.02 12.39
C TRP A 181 -3.08 0.30 11.12
N GLY A 182 -1.86 -0.21 11.07
CA GLY A 182 -0.97 0.01 9.96
C GLY A 182 -0.59 1.45 9.72
N TRP A 183 -0.48 1.85 8.46
CA TRP A 183 -0.14 3.22 8.07
C TRP A 183 -1.39 4.10 7.85
N GLY A 184 -2.55 3.53 7.51
CA GLY A 184 -3.81 4.23 7.24
C GLY A 184 -4.65 4.51 8.50
N GLY A 185 -4.04 5.07 9.54
CA GLY A 185 -4.61 5.02 10.90
C GLY A 185 -5.44 6.22 11.39
N TRP A 186 -5.61 7.29 10.61
CA TRP A 186 -6.18 8.55 11.17
C TRP A 186 -7.08 9.37 10.22
N ASP A 187 -6.99 9.21 8.90
CA ASP A 187 -7.66 10.09 7.94
C ASP A 187 -8.98 9.50 7.38
N SER A 188 -9.87 8.99 8.24
CA SER A 188 -11.15 8.37 7.86
C SER A 188 -11.04 7.04 7.08
N ASP A 189 -9.84 6.46 7.03
CA ASP A 189 -9.62 5.11 6.53
C ASP A 189 -10.38 4.13 7.42
N ARG A 190 -11.19 3.26 6.80
CA ARG A 190 -12.05 2.29 7.49
C ARG A 190 -11.27 1.10 8.04
N THR A 191 -10.16 1.38 8.71
CA THR A 191 -9.21 0.38 9.23
C THR A 191 -9.81 -0.35 10.42
N HIS A 192 -9.83 -1.69 10.39
CA HIS A 192 -10.38 -2.51 11.46
C HIS A 192 -9.31 -3.13 12.36
N VAL A 193 -9.39 -2.84 13.66
CA VAL A 193 -8.54 -3.45 14.68
C VAL A 193 -9.31 -4.46 15.53
N LEU A 194 -8.82 -5.69 15.52
CA LEU A 194 -9.32 -6.81 16.31
C LEU A 194 -8.54 -6.89 17.62
N LEU A 195 -9.23 -6.74 18.75
CA LEU A 195 -8.65 -6.84 20.09
C LEU A 195 -9.25 -8.01 20.85
N TYR A 196 -8.45 -9.04 21.15
CA TYR A 196 -8.87 -10.25 21.84
C TYR A 196 -8.55 -10.17 23.34
N ASP A 197 -9.54 -10.44 24.19
CA ASP A 197 -9.36 -10.56 25.64
C ASP A 197 -9.29 -12.05 26.06
N THR A 198 -8.16 -12.45 26.63
CA THR A 198 -7.83 -13.82 27.04
C THR A 198 -8.61 -14.30 28.27
N GLN A 199 -9.15 -13.37 29.07
CA GLN A 199 -9.88 -13.68 30.31
C GLN A 199 -11.34 -14.06 30.00
N ILE A 200 -11.95 -13.35 29.06
CA ILE A 200 -13.36 -13.53 28.68
C ILE A 200 -13.55 -14.28 27.35
N ASN A 201 -12.46 -14.57 26.64
CA ASN A 201 -12.44 -15.27 25.35
C ASN A 201 -13.31 -14.58 24.29
N ALA A 202 -13.16 -13.26 24.17
CA ALA A 202 -13.95 -12.43 23.27
C ALA A 202 -13.08 -11.45 22.48
N ILE A 203 -13.56 -11.03 21.31
CA ILE A 203 -12.94 -10.03 20.44
C ILE A 203 -13.78 -8.76 20.43
N GLN A 204 -13.15 -7.62 20.63
CA GLN A 204 -13.69 -6.31 20.34
C GLN A 204 -13.14 -5.83 19.00
N VAL A 205 -13.96 -5.11 18.22
CA VAL A 205 -13.58 -4.58 16.91
C VAL A 205 -13.66 -3.07 16.94
N TYR A 206 -12.63 -2.42 16.40
CA TYR A 206 -12.55 -0.97 16.26
C TYR A 206 -12.45 -0.58 14.79
N GLU A 207 -13.18 0.45 14.38
CA GLU A 207 -13.07 1.13 13.08
C GLU A 207 -12.67 2.59 13.35
N GLY A 208 -11.43 2.95 13.07
CA GLY A 208 -10.84 4.20 13.57
C GLY A 208 -10.94 4.33 15.11
N GLU A 209 -11.41 5.47 15.60
CA GLU A 209 -11.62 5.67 17.04
C GLU A 209 -12.92 5.05 17.58
N HIS A 210 -13.71 4.38 16.74
CA HIS A 210 -15.04 3.90 17.08
C HIS A 210 -15.08 2.39 17.31
N THR A 211 -15.76 1.96 18.38
CA THR A 211 -16.07 0.54 18.58
C THR A 211 -17.18 0.10 17.64
N VAL A 212 -16.97 -0.98 16.89
CA VAL A 212 -18.02 -1.64 16.11
C VAL A 212 -18.91 -2.42 17.07
N SER A 213 -20.20 -2.07 17.13
CA SER A 213 -21.19 -2.79 17.93
C SER A 213 -22.09 -3.66 17.05
N LEU A 214 -22.71 -4.66 17.66
CA LEU A 214 -23.75 -5.46 17.02
C LEU A 214 -24.95 -4.58 16.65
N THR A 215 -25.26 -4.52 15.36
CA THR A 215 -26.50 -3.90 14.91
C THR A 215 -27.64 -4.89 15.09
N ASN A 216 -28.51 -4.64 16.09
CA ASN A 216 -29.78 -5.35 16.20
C ASN A 216 -30.75 -4.79 15.15
N GLU A 217 -30.93 -5.52 14.04
CA GLU A 217 -31.84 -5.14 12.95
C GLU A 217 -33.29 -4.97 13.44
N ASP A 218 -33.69 -5.60 14.54
CA ASP A 218 -35.04 -5.51 15.12
C ASP A 218 -35.27 -4.20 15.92
N ASN A 219 -34.22 -3.39 16.16
CA ASN A 219 -34.35 -2.11 16.86
C ASN A 219 -33.44 -1.00 16.28
N PRO A 220 -33.72 -0.50 15.06
CA PRO A 220 -32.91 0.49 14.36
C PRO A 220 -32.92 1.90 14.99
N HIS A 221 -33.67 2.12 16.08
CA HIS A 221 -33.86 3.43 16.70
C HIS A 221 -32.87 3.78 17.82
N ARG A 222 -31.92 2.90 18.15
CA ARG A 222 -30.97 3.09 19.26
C ARG A 222 -29.59 3.64 18.86
N GLY A 223 -29.51 4.59 17.94
CA GLY A 223 -28.33 5.45 17.82
C GLY A 223 -28.05 5.94 16.41
N ARG A 224 -27.89 7.25 16.23
CA ARG A 224 -27.55 7.89 14.95
C ARG A 224 -26.10 7.64 14.48
N GLU A 225 -25.32 6.90 15.25
CA GLU A 225 -23.91 6.55 14.97
C GLU A 225 -23.76 5.06 14.66
N HIS A 226 -24.84 4.40 14.21
CA HIS A 226 -24.80 3.00 13.80
C HIS A 226 -24.13 2.89 12.43
N TYR A 227 -22.83 2.65 12.45
CA TYR A 227 -22.12 2.17 11.28
C TYR A 227 -22.75 0.84 10.86
N ALA A 228 -23.36 0.86 9.68
CA ALA A 228 -23.75 -0.35 8.96
C ALA A 228 -22.46 -1.02 8.48
N GLY A 229 -21.75 -1.66 9.42
CA GLY A 229 -20.64 -2.51 9.08
C GLY A 229 -21.07 -3.57 8.04
N PRO A 230 -20.11 -4.19 7.36
CA PRO A 230 -20.37 -5.28 6.43
C PRO A 230 -21.27 -6.35 7.07
N ASP A 231 -21.99 -7.12 6.26
CA ASP A 231 -22.94 -8.16 6.74
C ASP A 231 -22.29 -9.13 7.75
N LEU A 232 -20.96 -9.19 7.81
CA LEU A 232 -20.17 -9.83 8.85
C LEU A 232 -20.53 -9.45 10.30
N TYR A 233 -21.10 -8.27 10.57
CA TYR A 233 -21.47 -7.83 11.93
C TYR A 233 -22.97 -7.96 12.24
N LYS A 234 -23.78 -8.36 11.26
CA LYS A 234 -25.24 -8.45 11.39
C LYS A 234 -25.70 -9.76 12.03
N HIS A 235 -26.77 -9.74 12.82
CA HIS A 235 -27.35 -10.97 13.37
C HIS A 235 -27.87 -11.94 12.30
N SER A 236 -28.25 -11.43 11.12
CA SER A 236 -28.92 -12.14 10.02
C SER A 236 -28.01 -13.01 9.15
N PHE A 237 -26.68 -12.91 9.29
CA PHE A 237 -25.76 -13.80 8.60
C PHE A 237 -25.92 -15.24 9.13
N SER A 238 -25.67 -16.24 8.29
CA SER A 238 -26.06 -17.65 8.49
C SER A 238 -25.59 -18.35 9.77
N GLN A 239 -24.78 -17.69 10.61
CA GLN A 239 -24.45 -18.11 11.97
C GLN A 239 -24.73 -16.96 12.96
N PRO A 240 -25.50 -17.21 14.04
CA PRO A 240 -25.77 -16.18 15.04
C PRO A 240 -24.47 -15.73 15.71
N LEU A 241 -24.28 -14.42 15.86
CA LEU A 241 -23.24 -13.86 16.72
C LEU A 241 -23.67 -14.08 18.18
N ALA A 242 -22.87 -14.82 18.95
CA ALA A 242 -22.97 -14.79 20.39
C ALA A 242 -22.34 -13.48 20.88
N ALA A 243 -23.16 -12.43 20.96
CA ALA A 243 -22.85 -11.29 21.81
C ALA A 243 -22.85 -11.79 23.26
N LEU A 244 -21.85 -11.44 24.05
CA LEU A 244 -21.90 -11.71 25.49
C LEU A 244 -22.95 -10.79 26.12
N SER A 245 -24.19 -11.26 26.22
CA SER A 245 -25.28 -10.52 26.86
C SER A 245 -25.23 -10.71 28.37
N THR A 246 -24.69 -9.73 29.09
CA THR A 246 -24.92 -9.53 30.53
C THR A 246 -25.60 -8.17 30.72
N ASP A 247 -26.36 -7.98 31.81
CA ASP A 247 -27.22 -6.81 32.05
C ASP A 247 -26.49 -5.45 32.18
N ASP A 248 -25.18 -5.38 31.92
CA ASP A 248 -24.35 -4.18 32.03
C ASP A 248 -24.04 -3.53 30.67
N PHE A 249 -24.05 -2.21 30.67
CA PHE A 249 -24.31 -1.28 29.56
C PHE A 249 -23.31 -1.24 28.36
N GLU A 250 -22.32 -2.13 28.26
CA GLU A 250 -21.20 -1.98 27.31
C GLU A 250 -20.73 -3.26 26.56
N TRP A 251 -21.42 -4.40 26.70
CA TRP A 251 -20.99 -5.68 26.09
C TRP A 251 -21.55 -5.96 24.68
N ASP A 252 -22.38 -5.08 24.13
CA ASP A 252 -22.83 -5.10 22.73
C ASP A 252 -21.70 -4.88 21.69
N LYS A 253 -20.47 -4.72 22.19
CA LYS A 253 -19.23 -4.46 21.45
C LYS A 253 -18.24 -5.64 21.47
N TRP A 254 -18.56 -6.73 22.19
CA TRP A 254 -17.72 -7.91 22.32
C TRP A 254 -18.35 -9.13 21.63
N PHE A 255 -17.56 -9.77 20.78
CA PHE A 255 -17.94 -10.97 20.03
C PHE A 255 -17.25 -12.20 20.64
N ASP A 256 -17.97 -13.30 20.85
CA ASP A 256 -17.32 -14.58 21.18
C ASP A 256 -16.22 -14.90 20.16
N ALA A 257 -14.97 -15.06 20.63
CA ALA A 257 -13.81 -15.06 19.74
C ALA A 257 -13.81 -16.24 18.75
N PRO A 258 -14.04 -17.49 19.17
CA PRO A 258 -14.12 -18.61 18.23
C PRO A 258 -15.25 -18.43 17.21
N THR A 259 -16.44 -17.97 17.64
CA THR A 259 -17.57 -17.75 16.73
C THR A 259 -17.26 -16.66 15.71
N PHE A 260 -16.67 -15.55 16.14
CA PHE A 260 -16.32 -14.43 15.26
C PHE A 260 -15.25 -14.82 14.23
N LEU A 261 -14.17 -15.48 14.66
CA LEU A 261 -13.12 -15.94 13.73
C LEU A 261 -13.62 -17.02 12.77
N LYS A 262 -14.45 -17.97 13.22
CA LYS A 262 -15.12 -18.95 12.33
C LYS A 262 -16.01 -18.26 11.30
N ARG A 263 -16.64 -17.14 11.67
CA ARG A 263 -17.48 -16.35 10.77
C ARG A 263 -16.65 -15.60 9.73
N ILE A 264 -15.51 -15.00 10.10
CA ILE A 264 -14.54 -14.45 9.13
C ILE A 264 -14.07 -15.53 8.17
N LEU A 265 -13.65 -16.68 8.70
CA LEU A 265 -13.22 -17.84 7.91
C LEU A 265 -14.32 -18.29 6.94
N HIS A 266 -15.55 -18.45 7.42
CA HIS A 266 -16.70 -18.81 6.58
C HIS A 266 -16.99 -17.75 5.53
N ALA A 267 -16.87 -16.46 5.84
CA ALA A 267 -17.12 -15.38 4.90
C ALA A 267 -16.16 -15.43 3.69
N TYR A 268 -14.87 -15.72 3.90
CA TYR A 268 -13.93 -15.95 2.79
C TYR A 268 -14.19 -17.26 2.07
N GLN A 269 -14.49 -18.35 2.80
CA GLN A 269 -14.76 -19.65 2.19
C GLN A 269 -16.02 -19.64 1.31
N SER A 270 -17.04 -18.86 1.70
CA SER A 270 -18.30 -18.68 0.97
C SER A 270 -18.27 -17.53 -0.03
N LEU A 271 -17.16 -16.79 -0.13
CA LEU A 271 -17.03 -15.58 -0.94
C LEU A 271 -18.04 -14.47 -0.61
N ALA A 272 -18.60 -14.48 0.61
CA ALA A 272 -19.32 -13.32 1.12
C ALA A 272 -18.38 -12.10 1.21
N LEU A 273 -17.11 -12.36 1.56
CA LEU A 273 -16.01 -11.41 1.52
C LEU A 273 -14.88 -11.95 0.66
N THR A 274 -14.11 -11.05 0.07
CA THR A 274 -12.81 -11.38 -0.53
C THR A 274 -11.73 -10.51 0.08
N PRO A 275 -10.48 -11.00 0.22
CA PRO A 275 -9.42 -10.20 0.81
C PRO A 275 -9.01 -8.98 -0.03
N TRP A 276 -9.40 -8.93 -1.31
CA TRP A 276 -9.25 -7.77 -2.18
C TRP A 276 -10.25 -6.66 -1.89
N GLU A 277 -11.46 -7.00 -1.43
CA GLU A 277 -12.48 -6.02 -1.01
C GLU A 277 -12.21 -5.47 0.40
N THR A 278 -11.54 -6.28 1.24
CA THR A 278 -11.25 -5.93 2.63
C THR A 278 -9.84 -5.34 2.80
N SER A 279 -9.11 -5.07 1.74
CA SER A 279 -7.84 -4.31 1.78
C SER A 279 -8.12 -2.85 1.41
N ASN A 280 -7.46 -1.90 2.07
CA ASN A 280 -7.59 -0.44 1.91
C ASN A 280 -6.94 0.09 0.62
N ARG A 281 -6.73 -0.75 -0.40
CA ARG A 281 -6.18 -0.25 -1.65
C ARG A 281 -7.16 0.66 -2.36
N GLU A 282 -6.70 1.88 -2.62
CA GLU A 282 -7.24 2.73 -3.69
C GLU A 282 -7.33 1.86 -4.96
N ASP A 283 -8.55 1.75 -5.49
CA ASP A 283 -8.93 0.96 -6.68
C ASP A 283 -8.92 -0.58 -6.56
N GLY A 284 -8.84 -1.17 -5.36
CA GLY A 284 -9.12 -2.60 -5.16
C GLY A 284 -8.34 -3.54 -6.09
N TRP A 285 -7.01 -3.38 -6.17
CA TRP A 285 -6.14 -4.12 -7.10
C TRP A 285 -6.40 -3.86 -8.60
N GLY A 286 -7.10 -2.77 -8.91
CA GLY A 286 -7.58 -2.43 -10.25
C GLY A 286 -8.74 -3.30 -10.73
N VAL A 287 -9.39 -4.07 -9.84
CA VAL A 287 -10.48 -4.99 -10.21
C VAL A 287 -11.59 -4.97 -9.16
N ASN A 288 -12.82 -4.72 -9.60
CA ASN A 288 -13.98 -4.72 -8.71
C ASN A 288 -14.14 -6.07 -7.98
N GLY A 289 -14.40 -6.03 -6.67
CA GLY A 289 -14.57 -7.22 -5.83
C GLY A 289 -15.62 -8.23 -6.32
N THR A 290 -16.70 -7.74 -6.94
CA THR A 290 -17.72 -8.61 -7.57
C THR A 290 -17.15 -9.43 -8.71
N ILE A 291 -16.26 -8.83 -9.51
CA ILE A 291 -15.58 -9.53 -10.60
C ILE A 291 -14.62 -10.58 -10.01
N ILE A 292 -13.87 -10.24 -8.96
CA ILE A 292 -12.98 -11.18 -8.27
C ILE A 292 -13.75 -12.38 -7.71
N LYS A 293 -14.93 -12.17 -7.12
CA LYS A 293 -15.81 -13.26 -6.66
C LYS A 293 -16.23 -14.17 -7.82
N SER A 294 -16.60 -13.61 -8.97
CA SER A 294 -16.92 -14.38 -10.18
C SER A 294 -15.73 -15.23 -10.63
N LEU A 295 -14.54 -14.60 -10.71
CA LEU A 295 -13.30 -15.28 -11.10
C LEU A 295 -12.96 -16.44 -10.16
N LEU A 296 -13.09 -16.26 -8.84
CA LEU A 296 -12.87 -17.32 -7.86
C LEU A 296 -13.83 -18.50 -8.08
N HIS A 297 -15.12 -18.23 -8.30
CA HIS A 297 -16.11 -19.27 -8.60
C HIS A 297 -15.82 -20.01 -9.91
N GLU A 298 -15.55 -19.28 -10.99
CA GLU A 298 -15.24 -19.82 -12.32
C GLU A 298 -13.98 -20.68 -12.30
N ASN A 299 -13.02 -20.34 -11.43
CA ASN A 299 -11.78 -21.09 -11.24
C ASN A 299 -11.88 -22.21 -10.19
N GLY A 300 -13.08 -22.58 -9.76
CA GLY A 300 -13.32 -23.78 -8.95
C GLY A 300 -13.16 -23.60 -7.44
N TRP A 301 -13.21 -22.36 -6.94
CA TRP A 301 -13.22 -22.11 -5.50
C TRP A 301 -14.44 -22.78 -4.84
N ARG A 302 -14.29 -23.54 -3.75
CA ARG A 302 -13.06 -23.81 -2.96
C ARG A 302 -12.38 -25.14 -3.28
N HIS A 303 -13.11 -26.14 -3.76
CA HIS A 303 -12.65 -27.54 -3.72
C HIS A 303 -11.76 -27.96 -4.89
N SER A 304 -11.86 -27.26 -6.03
CA SER A 304 -11.10 -27.56 -7.24
C SER A 304 -10.40 -26.30 -7.76
N PHE A 305 -9.94 -25.46 -6.83
CA PHE A 305 -9.41 -24.14 -7.16
C PHE A 305 -8.14 -24.22 -7.99
N ASN A 306 -8.16 -23.63 -9.17
CA ASN A 306 -7.02 -23.53 -10.06
C ASN A 306 -6.35 -22.16 -9.89
N ALA A 307 -5.37 -22.10 -8.99
CA ALA A 307 -4.64 -20.87 -8.68
C ALA A 307 -3.96 -20.24 -9.91
N ASP A 308 -3.41 -21.05 -10.82
CA ASP A 308 -2.70 -20.53 -12.00
C ASP A 308 -3.68 -19.91 -13.01
N HIS A 309 -4.83 -20.55 -13.25
CA HIS A 309 -5.87 -19.97 -14.11
C HIS A 309 -6.52 -18.74 -13.47
N PHE A 310 -6.80 -18.76 -12.17
CA PHE A 310 -7.33 -17.59 -11.47
C PHE A 310 -6.42 -16.37 -11.61
N ASN A 311 -5.12 -16.53 -11.39
CA ASN A 311 -4.17 -15.42 -11.54
C ASN A 311 -4.05 -14.96 -13.00
N ALA A 312 -4.13 -15.88 -13.97
CA ALA A 312 -4.19 -15.51 -15.37
C ALA A 312 -5.45 -14.70 -15.70
N ASP A 313 -6.63 -15.14 -15.26
CA ASP A 313 -7.88 -14.42 -15.49
C ASP A 313 -7.94 -13.07 -14.76
N LEU A 314 -7.37 -12.99 -13.55
CA LEU A 314 -7.23 -11.73 -12.83
C LEU A 314 -6.36 -10.72 -13.61
N ILE A 315 -5.26 -11.18 -14.22
CA ILE A 315 -4.42 -10.37 -15.12
C ILE A 315 -5.25 -9.91 -16.34
N ARG A 316 -6.02 -10.81 -16.96
CA ARG A 316 -6.87 -10.48 -18.12
C ARG A 316 -7.86 -9.37 -17.79
N VAL A 317 -8.55 -9.48 -16.65
CA VAL A 317 -9.54 -8.48 -16.21
C VAL A 317 -8.86 -7.16 -15.87
N ARG A 318 -7.72 -7.17 -15.16
CA ARG A 318 -6.97 -5.95 -14.81
C ARG A 318 -6.54 -5.17 -16.05
N HIS A 319 -6.21 -5.87 -17.12
CA HIS A 319 -5.76 -5.27 -18.39
C HIS A 319 -6.83 -5.27 -19.48
N ALA A 320 -8.09 -5.56 -19.12
CA ALA A 320 -9.19 -5.52 -20.07
C ALA A 320 -9.42 -4.08 -20.54
N ASP A 321 -9.82 -3.92 -21.80
CA ASP A 321 -10.19 -2.62 -22.32
C ASP A 321 -11.47 -2.14 -21.60
N PRO A 322 -11.51 -0.88 -21.13
CA PRO A 322 -12.68 -0.31 -20.44
C PRO A 322 -13.90 -0.10 -21.35
N GLY A 323 -13.88 -0.59 -22.60
CA GLY A 323 -14.92 -0.41 -23.61
C GLY A 323 -14.68 0.79 -24.53
N ARG A 324 -13.46 1.36 -24.53
CA ARG A 324 -13.12 2.61 -25.20
C ARG A 324 -12.27 2.40 -26.46
N GLY A 325 -11.59 1.26 -26.56
CA GLY A 325 -10.87 0.83 -27.76
C GLY A 325 -9.96 1.91 -28.34
N PRO A 326 -10.16 2.34 -29.61
CA PRO A 326 -9.27 3.32 -30.24
C PRO A 326 -9.39 4.73 -29.63
N ALA A 327 -10.45 5.01 -28.86
CA ALA A 327 -10.69 6.31 -28.25
C ALA A 327 -10.11 6.45 -26.83
N GLU A 328 -9.49 5.41 -26.27
CA GLU A 328 -8.99 5.41 -24.88
C GLU A 328 -8.07 6.60 -24.58
N ALA A 329 -7.15 6.93 -25.50
CA ALA A 329 -6.25 8.08 -25.33
C ALA A 329 -7.01 9.41 -25.19
N ALA A 330 -8.09 9.60 -25.97
CA ALA A 330 -8.91 10.79 -25.89
C ALA A 330 -9.71 10.85 -24.57
N TYR A 331 -10.25 9.72 -24.10
CA TYR A 331 -10.92 9.66 -22.79
C TYR A 331 -9.96 9.99 -21.64
N GLN A 332 -8.72 9.50 -21.69
CA GLN A 332 -7.72 9.84 -20.67
C GLN A 332 -7.37 11.33 -20.71
N SER A 333 -7.18 11.91 -21.89
CA SER A 333 -6.98 13.37 -22.01
C SER A 333 -8.15 14.16 -21.43
N ILE A 334 -9.40 13.78 -21.70
CA ILE A 334 -10.56 14.44 -21.08
C ILE A 334 -10.49 14.29 -19.56
N LYS A 335 -10.27 13.08 -19.03
CA LYS A 335 -10.19 12.83 -17.58
C LYS A 335 -9.14 13.72 -16.91
N THR A 336 -7.93 13.81 -17.47
CA THR A 336 -6.86 14.68 -16.94
C THR A 336 -7.23 16.16 -17.01
N LEU A 337 -7.81 16.61 -18.13
CA LEU A 337 -8.15 18.02 -18.34
C LEU A 337 -9.33 18.47 -17.48
N THR A 338 -10.36 17.64 -17.32
CA THR A 338 -11.61 18.00 -16.61
C THR A 338 -11.64 17.54 -15.16
N GLY A 339 -10.78 16.62 -14.76
CA GLY A 339 -10.83 16.00 -13.45
C GLY A 339 -12.08 15.13 -13.26
N GLY A 340 -12.51 14.96 -12.02
CA GLY A 340 -13.70 14.20 -11.65
C GLY A 340 -13.82 13.96 -10.16
N ILE A 341 -14.78 13.10 -9.79
CA ILE A 341 -14.87 12.58 -8.42
C ILE A 341 -14.11 11.26 -8.39
N THR A 342 -13.11 11.16 -7.52
CA THR A 342 -12.39 9.91 -7.28
C THR A 342 -13.31 8.86 -6.66
N GLU A 343 -12.92 7.60 -6.67
CA GLU A 343 -13.72 6.52 -6.06
C GLU A 343 -14.00 6.78 -4.56
N LEU A 344 -13.12 7.54 -3.90
CA LEU A 344 -13.24 7.96 -2.49
C LEU A 344 -14.16 9.17 -2.29
N GLY A 345 -14.75 9.71 -3.36
CA GLY A 345 -15.61 10.90 -3.29
C GLY A 345 -14.84 12.22 -3.24
N PHE A 346 -13.51 12.21 -3.38
CA PHE A 346 -12.71 13.44 -3.46
C PHE A 346 -12.85 14.08 -4.83
N HIS A 347 -12.90 15.40 -4.85
CA HIS A 347 -12.94 16.16 -6.09
C HIS A 347 -11.52 16.39 -6.60
N ASP A 348 -11.18 15.72 -7.70
CA ASP A 348 -10.03 16.06 -8.54
C ASP A 348 -10.45 17.18 -9.50
N PRO A 349 -9.93 18.42 -9.37
CA PRO A 349 -10.30 19.52 -10.25
C PRO A 349 -9.83 19.32 -11.70
N GLY A 350 -8.86 18.45 -11.95
CA GLY A 350 -8.19 18.38 -13.24
C GLY A 350 -7.46 19.67 -13.61
N ASP A 351 -6.80 19.64 -14.76
CA ASP A 351 -5.88 20.71 -15.16
C ASP A 351 -6.60 22.03 -15.45
N ILE A 352 -7.74 21.99 -16.14
CA ILE A 352 -8.49 23.19 -16.55
C ILE A 352 -9.03 23.94 -15.34
N GLU A 353 -9.69 23.24 -14.40
CA GLU A 353 -10.23 23.90 -13.22
C GLU A 353 -9.11 24.41 -12.31
N TYR A 354 -8.03 23.62 -12.14
CA TYR A 354 -6.86 24.04 -11.38
C TYR A 354 -6.28 25.35 -11.92
N THR A 355 -6.00 25.43 -13.23
CA THR A 355 -5.47 26.64 -13.87
C THR A 355 -6.49 27.78 -13.87
N ARG A 356 -7.78 27.50 -14.07
CA ARG A 356 -8.83 28.53 -13.99
C ARG A 356 -8.93 29.15 -12.59
N ASN A 357 -8.76 28.34 -11.54
CA ASN A 357 -8.81 28.79 -10.14
C ASN A 357 -7.51 29.50 -9.70
N SER A 358 -6.36 29.24 -10.35
CA SER A 358 -5.11 29.94 -10.05
C SER A 358 -5.10 31.39 -10.55
N ILE A 359 -5.69 31.65 -11.72
CA ILE A 359 -5.63 32.97 -12.38
C ILE A 359 -6.16 34.12 -11.50
N PRO A 360 -7.36 34.05 -10.88
CA PRO A 360 -7.86 35.13 -10.01
C PRO A 360 -6.96 35.38 -8.80
N ARG A 361 -6.33 34.33 -8.26
CA ARG A 361 -5.38 34.46 -7.13
C ARG A 361 -4.12 35.20 -7.57
N LEU A 362 -3.60 34.89 -8.75
CA LEU A 362 -2.43 35.57 -9.32
C LEU A 362 -2.74 37.04 -9.66
N ASP A 363 -3.91 37.31 -10.26
CA ASP A 363 -4.38 38.67 -10.53
C ASP A 363 -4.53 39.49 -9.25
N GLU A 364 -5.13 38.94 -8.21
CA GLU A 364 -5.29 39.64 -6.93
C GLU A 364 -3.93 39.85 -6.22
N THR A 365 -3.05 38.85 -6.26
CA THR A 365 -1.68 38.98 -5.74
C THR A 365 -0.93 40.09 -6.47
N ALA A 366 -1.07 40.18 -7.80
CA ALA A 366 -0.50 41.28 -8.57
C ALA A 366 -1.05 42.63 -8.11
N ARG A 367 -2.37 42.78 -7.92
CA ARG A 367 -2.99 44.05 -7.48
C ARG A 367 -2.55 44.49 -6.09
N GLN A 368 -2.37 43.54 -5.17
CA GLN A 368 -1.99 43.83 -3.77
C GLN A 368 -0.49 44.11 -3.60
N THR A 369 0.33 43.64 -4.54
CA THR A 369 1.77 43.78 -4.48
C THR A 369 2.19 45.23 -4.74
N LYS A 370 2.88 45.84 -3.77
CA LYS A 370 3.38 47.22 -3.86
C LYS A 370 4.73 47.33 -4.57
N ASP A 371 5.50 46.24 -4.59
CA ASP A 371 6.78 46.17 -5.27
C ASP A 371 6.54 46.04 -6.78
N GLU A 372 7.11 46.96 -7.56
CA GLU A 372 6.84 47.04 -9.00
C GLU A 372 7.38 45.81 -9.76
N GLU A 373 8.53 45.25 -9.38
CA GLU A 373 9.06 44.05 -10.03
C GLU A 373 8.18 42.83 -9.77
N GLN A 374 7.81 42.61 -8.50
CA GLN A 374 6.92 41.53 -8.11
C GLN A 374 5.53 41.69 -8.72
N HIS A 375 5.01 42.92 -8.84
CA HIS A 375 3.75 43.18 -9.53
C HIS A 375 3.77 42.67 -10.97
N TRP A 376 4.81 43.01 -11.75
CA TRP A 376 4.96 42.57 -13.13
C TRP A 376 5.21 41.06 -13.25
N TYR A 377 5.94 40.46 -12.31
CA TYR A 377 6.10 39.01 -12.22
C TYR A 377 4.73 38.32 -12.04
N TRP A 378 3.91 38.75 -11.10
CA TRP A 378 2.59 38.14 -10.86
C TRP A 378 1.64 38.34 -12.04
N LEU A 379 1.66 39.51 -12.69
CA LEU A 379 0.91 39.74 -13.92
C LEU A 379 1.34 38.78 -15.03
N TYR A 380 2.65 38.58 -15.20
CA TYR A 380 3.18 37.63 -16.17
C TYR A 380 2.67 36.21 -15.88
N ARG A 381 2.75 35.74 -14.63
CA ARG A 381 2.25 34.41 -14.24
C ARG A 381 0.76 34.26 -14.55
N ALA A 382 -0.06 35.27 -14.23
CA ALA A 382 -1.50 35.24 -14.54
C ALA A 382 -1.76 35.15 -16.06
N VAL A 383 -0.99 35.86 -16.88
CA VAL A 383 -1.11 35.82 -18.35
C VAL A 383 -0.64 34.48 -18.92
N SER A 384 0.45 33.93 -18.39
CA SER A 384 0.96 32.61 -18.78
C SER A 384 -0.04 31.49 -18.47
N ASP A 385 -0.67 31.55 -17.29
CA ASP A 385 -1.74 30.61 -16.91
C ASP A 385 -2.97 30.75 -17.82
N ARG A 386 -3.32 31.96 -18.27
CA ARG A 386 -4.39 32.14 -19.27
C ARG A 386 -4.06 31.48 -20.61
N TRP A 387 -2.82 31.58 -21.10
CA TRP A 387 -2.43 30.88 -22.32
C TRP A 387 -2.43 29.36 -22.16
N THR A 388 -2.05 28.88 -20.97
CA THR A 388 -2.11 27.45 -20.64
C THR A 388 -3.56 26.96 -20.63
N LEU A 389 -4.47 27.73 -20.02
CA LEU A 389 -5.90 27.45 -20.02
C LEU A 389 -6.47 27.43 -21.44
N GLU A 390 -6.14 28.42 -22.30
CA GLU A 390 -6.55 28.43 -23.71
C GLU A 390 -6.14 27.14 -24.43
N ARG A 391 -4.90 26.66 -24.20
CA ARG A 391 -4.40 25.42 -24.81
C ARG A 391 -5.15 24.20 -24.30
N GLN A 392 -5.31 24.08 -22.98
CA GLN A 392 -6.04 22.97 -22.35
C GLN A 392 -7.49 22.90 -22.82
N GLU A 393 -8.16 24.04 -23.01
CA GLU A 393 -9.52 24.11 -23.54
C GLU A 393 -9.58 23.66 -25.01
N MET A 394 -8.59 24.01 -25.84
CA MET A 394 -8.49 23.50 -27.22
C MET A 394 -8.21 21.99 -27.26
N GLU A 395 -7.31 21.49 -26.41
CA GLU A 395 -7.01 20.05 -26.29
C GLU A 395 -8.24 19.26 -25.84
N LEU A 396 -9.03 19.80 -24.91
CA LEU A 396 -10.30 19.22 -24.49
C LEU A 396 -11.29 19.14 -25.66
N GLU A 397 -11.44 20.23 -26.43
CA GLU A 397 -12.33 20.26 -27.60
C GLU A 397 -11.89 19.24 -28.67
N GLU A 398 -10.58 19.09 -28.91
CA GLU A 398 -10.04 18.11 -29.85
C GLU A 398 -10.24 16.67 -29.37
N ALA A 399 -10.03 16.40 -28.08
CA ALA A 399 -10.29 15.10 -27.48
C ALA A 399 -11.77 14.73 -27.56
N GLN A 400 -12.67 15.68 -27.29
CA GLN A 400 -14.12 15.48 -27.44
C GLN A 400 -14.51 15.16 -28.88
N LYS A 401 -14.03 15.94 -29.86
CA LYS A 401 -14.25 15.66 -31.29
C LYS A 401 -13.69 14.30 -31.70
N THR A 402 -12.57 13.89 -31.11
CA THR A 402 -11.97 12.58 -31.36
C THR A 402 -12.88 11.45 -30.85
N ILE A 403 -13.45 11.58 -29.66
CA ILE A 403 -14.44 10.63 -29.13
C ILE A 403 -15.69 10.62 -29.99
N GLU A 404 -16.27 11.77 -30.33
CA GLU A 404 -17.46 11.84 -31.20
C GLU A 404 -17.24 11.13 -32.54
N ARG A 405 -16.02 11.24 -33.10
CA ARG A 405 -15.63 10.58 -34.34
C ARG A 405 -15.42 9.08 -34.19
N LEU A 406 -14.79 8.64 -33.09
CA LEU A 406 -14.40 7.23 -32.88
C LEU A 406 -15.49 6.40 -32.18
N CYS A 407 -16.41 7.05 -31.48
CA CYS A 407 -17.47 6.44 -30.68
C CYS A 407 -18.85 7.00 -31.07
N PRO A 408 -19.31 6.78 -32.31
CA PRO A 408 -20.63 7.27 -32.71
C PRO A 408 -21.72 6.60 -31.84
N ASN A 409 -22.61 7.43 -31.27
CA ASN A 409 -23.66 6.99 -30.33
C ASN A 409 -23.13 6.40 -29.01
N ASP A 410 -21.98 6.88 -28.53
CA ASP A 410 -21.32 6.40 -27.30
C ASP A 410 -20.87 4.93 -27.35
N GLU A 411 -20.85 4.31 -28.54
CA GLU A 411 -20.32 2.97 -28.77
C GLU A 411 -18.94 3.05 -29.45
N CYS A 412 -17.87 2.93 -28.67
CA CYS A 412 -16.49 2.95 -29.18
C CYS A 412 -16.02 1.63 -29.79
N ILE A 413 -16.63 0.53 -29.35
CA ILE A 413 -16.31 -0.83 -29.77
C ILE A 413 -17.60 -1.50 -30.20
N ALA A 414 -17.59 -2.14 -31.37
CA ALA A 414 -18.76 -2.86 -31.86
C ALA A 414 -19.13 -4.01 -30.88
N PRO A 415 -20.44 -4.31 -30.71
CA PRO A 415 -20.87 -5.42 -29.86
C PRO A 415 -20.20 -6.74 -30.30
N GLY A 416 -19.40 -7.33 -29.41
CA GLY A 416 -18.65 -8.57 -29.66
C GLY A 416 -17.14 -8.37 -29.90
N ASP A 417 -16.71 -7.18 -30.33
CA ASP A 417 -15.31 -6.89 -30.61
C ASP A 417 -14.48 -6.61 -29.34
N LYS A 418 -15.13 -6.51 -28.17
CA LYS A 418 -14.44 -6.31 -26.88
C LYS A 418 -13.34 -7.35 -26.65
N ILE A 419 -13.56 -8.60 -27.05
CA ILE A 419 -12.59 -9.69 -26.92
C ILE A 419 -11.29 -9.36 -27.69
N LEU A 420 -11.41 -8.71 -28.86
CA LEU A 420 -10.26 -8.33 -29.68
C LEU A 420 -9.45 -7.20 -29.03
N TRP A 421 -10.13 -6.22 -28.43
CA TRP A 421 -9.49 -5.13 -27.71
C TRP A 421 -8.85 -5.60 -26.40
N ASP A 422 -9.53 -6.45 -25.62
CA ASP A 422 -8.96 -7.08 -24.43
C ASP A 422 -7.68 -7.84 -24.76
N PHE A 423 -7.70 -8.62 -25.85
CA PHE A 423 -6.50 -9.31 -26.34
C PHE A 423 -5.41 -8.32 -26.78
N PHE A 424 -5.75 -7.29 -27.54
CA PHE A 424 -4.79 -6.27 -28.01
C PHE A 424 -4.08 -5.57 -26.85
N HIS A 425 -4.81 -5.18 -25.81
CA HIS A 425 -4.24 -4.57 -24.61
C HIS A 425 -3.34 -5.54 -23.85
N LEU A 426 -3.79 -6.78 -23.64
CA LEU A 426 -3.00 -7.79 -22.96
C LEU A 426 -1.73 -8.16 -23.73
N GLU A 427 -1.79 -8.21 -25.06
CA GLU A 427 -0.64 -8.47 -25.91
C GLU A 427 0.41 -7.37 -25.76
N LYS A 428 0.01 -6.10 -25.70
CA LYS A 428 0.94 -4.99 -25.40
C LYS A 428 1.64 -5.18 -24.05
N VAL A 429 0.89 -5.52 -23.00
CA VAL A 429 1.45 -5.79 -21.66
C VAL A 429 2.39 -7.00 -21.69
N TYR A 430 2.03 -8.06 -22.42
CA TYR A 430 2.88 -9.23 -22.59
C TYR A 430 4.19 -8.89 -23.30
N GLU A 431 4.15 -8.10 -24.38
CA GLU A 431 5.35 -7.62 -25.06
C GLU A 431 6.23 -6.77 -24.14
N GLU A 432 5.66 -5.84 -23.38
CA GLU A 432 6.38 -5.04 -22.39
C GLU A 432 7.07 -5.94 -21.36
N ALA A 433 6.38 -6.97 -20.85
CA ALA A 433 6.95 -7.92 -19.91
C ALA A 433 8.06 -8.79 -20.51
N GLN A 434 7.94 -9.23 -21.76
CA GLN A 434 9.02 -9.96 -22.46
C GLN A 434 10.29 -9.12 -22.66
N ARG A 435 10.14 -7.80 -22.66
CA ARG A 435 11.24 -6.83 -22.83
C ARG A 435 11.80 -6.33 -21.50
N ALA A 436 11.10 -6.56 -20.40
CA ALA A 436 11.55 -6.19 -19.07
C ALA A 436 12.87 -6.88 -18.71
N MET A 437 13.63 -6.26 -17.79
CA MET A 437 14.87 -6.84 -17.29
C MET A 437 14.65 -8.25 -16.74
N PRO A 438 15.61 -9.18 -16.93
CA PRO A 438 15.51 -10.51 -16.33
C PRO A 438 15.27 -10.42 -14.82
N ALA A 439 14.51 -11.37 -14.28
CA ALA A 439 14.16 -11.41 -12.86
C ALA A 439 15.39 -11.27 -11.94
N GLN A 440 16.53 -11.87 -12.33
CA GLN A 440 17.80 -11.79 -11.59
C GLN A 440 18.31 -10.36 -11.47
N GLU A 441 18.23 -9.57 -12.54
CA GLU A 441 18.68 -8.18 -12.56
C GLU A 441 17.68 -7.28 -11.82
N ALA A 442 16.39 -7.45 -12.09
CA ALA A 442 15.33 -6.70 -11.39
C ALA A 442 15.36 -6.92 -9.87
N CYS A 443 15.71 -8.12 -9.42
CA CYS A 443 15.74 -8.50 -8.01
C CYS A 443 17.10 -8.28 -7.32
N ASN A 444 18.14 -7.81 -8.01
CA ASN A 444 19.51 -7.74 -7.45
C ASN A 444 19.64 -6.91 -6.16
N LYS A 445 18.73 -5.95 -5.94
CA LYS A 445 18.65 -5.09 -4.74
C LYS A 445 17.56 -5.53 -3.76
N ALA A 446 16.80 -6.57 -4.06
CA ALA A 446 15.73 -7.04 -3.19
C ALA A 446 16.31 -7.67 -1.92
N PRO A 447 15.82 -7.33 -0.71
CA PRO A 447 16.25 -7.95 0.54
C PRO A 447 16.09 -9.48 0.55
N ARG A 448 15.15 -10.00 -0.25
CA ARG A 448 14.87 -11.43 -0.44
C ARG A 448 14.94 -11.79 -1.92
N TYR A 449 16.16 -11.89 -2.42
CA TYR A 449 16.46 -12.17 -3.83
C TYR A 449 15.69 -13.38 -4.39
N ASP A 450 15.73 -14.53 -3.70
CA ASP A 450 15.08 -15.76 -4.17
C ASP A 450 13.54 -15.65 -4.23
N THR A 451 12.93 -15.04 -3.22
CA THR A 451 11.47 -14.78 -3.18
C THR A 451 11.05 -13.85 -4.32
N CYS A 452 11.84 -12.80 -4.56
CA CYS A 452 11.60 -11.86 -5.65
C CYS A 452 11.68 -12.56 -7.03
N ILE A 453 12.67 -13.42 -7.24
CA ILE A 453 12.79 -14.19 -8.50
C ILE A 453 11.62 -15.14 -8.68
N ALA A 454 11.27 -15.90 -7.63
CA ALA A 454 10.16 -16.84 -7.69
C ALA A 454 8.84 -16.13 -8.05
N ARG A 455 8.61 -14.93 -7.50
CA ARG A 455 7.49 -14.07 -7.88
C ARG A 455 7.54 -13.68 -9.36
N HIS A 456 8.62 -13.06 -9.83
CA HIS A 456 8.73 -12.63 -11.22
C HIS A 456 8.49 -13.79 -12.20
N ASN A 457 9.00 -14.98 -11.88
CA ASN A 457 8.78 -16.17 -12.69
C ASN A 457 7.29 -16.59 -12.68
N ASN A 458 6.62 -16.53 -11.53
CA ASN A 458 5.18 -16.82 -11.43
C ASN A 458 4.33 -15.79 -12.18
N GLU A 459 4.59 -14.50 -12.01
CA GLU A 459 3.90 -13.42 -12.73
C GLU A 459 4.08 -13.55 -14.24
N THR A 460 5.30 -13.82 -14.71
CA THR A 460 5.58 -14.06 -16.13
C THR A 460 4.83 -15.29 -16.64
N ARG A 461 4.77 -16.35 -15.85
CA ARG A 461 4.03 -17.58 -16.19
C ARG A 461 2.53 -17.34 -16.27
N TRP A 462 1.95 -16.62 -15.31
CA TRP A 462 0.52 -16.28 -15.31
C TRP A 462 0.17 -15.33 -16.45
N LEU A 463 1.02 -14.34 -16.73
CA LEU A 463 0.83 -13.42 -17.86
C LEU A 463 0.92 -14.15 -19.20
N HIS A 464 1.84 -15.10 -19.35
CA HIS A 464 1.89 -15.97 -20.53
C HIS A 464 0.60 -16.79 -20.69
N LEU A 465 0.10 -17.39 -19.60
CA LEU A 465 -1.16 -18.14 -19.64
C LEU A 465 -2.35 -17.24 -20.01
N ALA A 466 -2.42 -16.03 -19.43
CA ALA A 466 -3.42 -15.02 -19.74
C ALA A 466 -3.40 -14.63 -21.23
N TYR A 467 -2.19 -14.42 -21.78
CA TYR A 467 -1.96 -14.12 -23.19
C TYR A 467 -2.47 -15.24 -24.10
N GLU A 468 -2.04 -16.48 -23.87
CA GLU A 468 -2.44 -17.63 -24.71
C GLU A 468 -3.95 -17.89 -24.66
N ASN A 469 -4.57 -17.76 -23.48
CA ASN A 469 -6.03 -17.90 -23.34
C ASN A 469 -6.77 -16.81 -24.13
N SER A 470 -6.40 -15.55 -23.94
CA SER A 470 -7.04 -14.42 -24.63
C SER A 470 -6.83 -14.49 -26.15
N LYS A 471 -5.63 -14.90 -26.59
CA LYS A 471 -5.32 -15.12 -28.00
C LYS A 471 -6.19 -16.20 -28.63
N SER A 472 -6.32 -17.34 -27.94
CA SER A 472 -7.15 -18.46 -28.40
C SER A 472 -8.61 -18.05 -28.53
N GLU A 473 -9.14 -17.29 -27.57
CA GLU A 473 -10.49 -16.75 -27.60
C GLU A 473 -10.70 -15.75 -28.75
N ALA A 474 -9.76 -14.81 -28.93
CA ALA A 474 -9.81 -13.83 -30.02
C ALA A 474 -9.74 -14.49 -31.41
N LEU A 475 -8.88 -15.51 -31.57
CA LEU A 475 -8.79 -16.29 -32.81
C LEU A 475 -10.06 -17.08 -33.08
N THR A 476 -10.65 -17.69 -32.05
CA THR A 476 -11.92 -18.42 -32.15
C THR A 476 -13.06 -17.48 -32.52
N HIS A 477 -13.10 -16.30 -31.90
CA HIS A 477 -14.05 -15.24 -32.24
C HIS A 477 -13.93 -14.86 -33.72
N CYS A 478 -12.71 -14.55 -34.21
CA CYS A 478 -12.50 -14.21 -35.62
C CYS A 478 -12.77 -15.35 -36.60
N ALA A 479 -12.51 -16.61 -36.22
CA ALA A 479 -12.93 -17.75 -37.03
C ALA A 479 -14.46 -17.83 -37.18
N SER A 480 -15.22 -17.38 -36.17
CA SER A 480 -16.68 -17.41 -36.17
C SER A 480 -17.34 -16.19 -36.85
N THR A 481 -16.75 -15.00 -36.72
CA THR A 481 -17.30 -13.74 -37.23
C THR A 481 -16.70 -13.29 -38.56
N GLY A 482 -15.58 -13.90 -38.97
CA GLY A 482 -14.83 -13.49 -40.14
C GLY A 482 -13.96 -12.23 -39.91
N CYS A 483 -13.75 -11.81 -38.67
CA CYS A 483 -12.82 -10.74 -38.35
C CYS A 483 -11.35 -11.16 -38.54
N THR A 484 -10.45 -10.20 -38.38
CA THR A 484 -9.02 -10.44 -38.19
C THR A 484 -8.60 -9.84 -36.85
N LEU A 485 -7.57 -10.40 -36.22
CA LEU A 485 -6.97 -9.78 -35.05
C LEU A 485 -6.57 -8.34 -35.35
N LEU A 486 -6.68 -7.47 -34.36
CA LEU A 486 -6.29 -6.07 -34.51
C LEU A 486 -4.79 -6.02 -34.85
N PRO A 487 -4.40 -5.27 -35.90
CA PRO A 487 -3.01 -5.17 -36.27
C PRO A 487 -2.25 -4.51 -35.12
N GLN A 488 -1.20 -5.17 -34.67
CA GLN A 488 -0.26 -4.50 -33.80
C GLN A 488 0.41 -3.36 -34.54
N GLN A 489 0.55 -2.22 -33.86
CA GLN A 489 1.40 -1.17 -34.36
C GLN A 489 2.81 -1.72 -34.49
N SER A 490 3.30 -1.78 -35.72
CA SER A 490 4.68 -2.08 -36.00
C SER A 490 5.59 -1.09 -35.28
N LEU A 491 6.84 -1.52 -35.10
CA LEU A 491 7.89 -0.65 -34.58
C LEU A 491 7.95 0.70 -35.30
N GLU A 492 7.81 0.65 -36.61
CA GLU A 492 7.82 1.81 -37.49
C GLU A 492 6.63 2.72 -37.25
N GLU A 493 5.41 2.18 -37.09
CA GLU A 493 4.22 2.98 -36.78
C GLU A 493 4.31 3.64 -35.40
N LYS A 494 4.76 2.89 -34.38
CA LYS A 494 5.01 3.44 -33.04
C LYS A 494 6.02 4.60 -33.10
N MET A 495 7.06 4.46 -33.90
CA MET A 495 8.05 5.53 -34.11
C MET A 495 7.42 6.73 -34.81
N LEU A 496 6.74 6.53 -35.92
CA LEU A 496 6.13 7.60 -36.69
C LEU A 496 5.11 8.37 -35.85
N SER A 497 4.36 7.67 -35.00
CA SER A 497 3.46 8.28 -34.01
C SER A 497 4.22 9.13 -32.98
N SER A 498 5.32 8.64 -32.41
CA SER A 498 6.14 9.42 -31.47
C SER A 498 6.83 10.62 -32.13
N VAL A 499 7.34 10.46 -33.36
CA VAL A 499 7.92 11.55 -34.14
C VAL A 499 6.85 12.59 -34.50
N GLY A 500 5.64 12.15 -34.84
CA GLY A 500 4.49 13.02 -35.08
C GLY A 500 4.19 13.89 -33.86
N ARG A 501 4.04 13.29 -32.68
CA ARG A 501 3.81 14.02 -31.42
C ARG A 501 4.91 15.04 -31.11
N LEU A 502 6.18 14.66 -31.24
CA LEU A 502 7.31 15.59 -31.07
C LEU A 502 7.28 16.72 -32.10
N HIS A 503 6.89 16.41 -33.34
CA HIS A 503 6.78 17.41 -34.39
C HIS A 503 5.67 18.42 -34.12
N ASP A 504 4.52 17.96 -33.63
CA ASP A 504 3.39 18.81 -33.28
C ASP A 504 3.77 19.79 -32.15
N ARG A 505 4.50 19.33 -31.11
CA ARG A 505 5.02 20.19 -30.04
C ARG A 505 6.08 21.18 -30.53
N LEU A 506 6.99 20.71 -31.39
CA LEU A 506 8.00 21.56 -32.01
C LEU A 506 7.38 22.72 -32.80
N ILE A 507 6.23 22.49 -33.47
CA ILE A 507 5.49 23.53 -34.19
C ILE A 507 4.86 24.56 -33.23
N GLN A 508 4.50 24.17 -32.00
CA GLN A 508 3.88 25.07 -31.02
C GLN A 508 4.89 26.02 -30.35
N HIS A 509 6.16 25.61 -30.19
CA HIS A 509 7.17 26.40 -29.49
C HIS A 509 7.41 27.81 -30.08
N PRO A 510 7.56 28.01 -31.40
CA PRO A 510 7.75 29.34 -31.98
C PRO A 510 6.62 30.32 -31.68
N ASP A 511 5.37 29.86 -31.71
CA ASP A 511 4.22 30.70 -31.41
C ASP A 511 4.22 31.14 -29.94
N GLN A 512 4.64 30.25 -29.04
CA GLN A 512 4.76 30.57 -27.62
C GLN A 512 5.92 31.53 -27.33
N VAL A 513 7.08 31.33 -27.95
CA VAL A 513 8.21 32.27 -27.89
C VAL A 513 7.79 33.65 -28.40
N LYS A 514 7.00 33.73 -29.47
CA LYS A 514 6.48 35.00 -30.00
C LYS A 514 5.53 35.69 -29.02
N ARG A 515 4.65 34.95 -28.35
CA ARG A 515 3.76 35.49 -27.28
C ARG A 515 4.59 36.02 -26.11
N LEU A 516 5.59 35.26 -25.67
CA LEU A 516 6.49 35.64 -24.58
C LEU A 516 7.35 36.86 -24.92
N GLN A 517 7.89 36.94 -26.14
CA GLN A 517 8.68 38.09 -26.59
C GLN A 517 7.82 39.36 -26.61
N LYS A 518 6.59 39.27 -27.12
CA LYS A 518 5.65 40.40 -27.10
C LYS A 518 5.36 40.87 -25.67
N TRP A 519 5.27 39.94 -24.71
CA TRP A 519 5.08 40.29 -23.30
C TRP A 519 6.36 40.89 -22.69
N TYR A 520 7.52 40.31 -22.96
CA TYR A 520 8.84 40.82 -22.54
C TYR A 520 9.05 42.27 -22.98
N ASP A 521 8.67 42.60 -24.22
CA ASP A 521 8.78 43.96 -24.78
C ASP A 521 7.82 44.95 -24.09
N SER A 522 6.77 44.48 -23.41
CA SER A 522 5.82 45.31 -22.68
C SER A 522 6.26 45.66 -21.24
N ILE A 523 7.25 44.93 -20.69
CA ILE A 523 7.75 45.17 -19.33
C ILE A 523 8.70 46.38 -19.33
N PRO A 524 8.50 47.38 -18.46
CA PRO A 524 9.41 48.53 -18.32
C PRO A 524 10.89 48.13 -18.19
N GLU A 525 11.78 48.87 -18.85
CA GLU A 525 13.21 48.54 -18.92
C GLU A 525 13.91 48.49 -17.56
N HIS A 526 13.42 49.27 -16.57
CA HIS A 526 14.03 49.32 -15.24
C HIS A 526 13.71 48.11 -14.36
N LEU A 527 12.77 47.24 -14.76
CA LEU A 527 12.35 46.05 -14.01
C LEU A 527 13.14 44.82 -14.46
N ALA A 528 14.42 44.82 -14.12
CA ALA A 528 15.37 43.82 -14.60
C ALA A 528 14.99 42.39 -14.18
N THR A 529 14.50 42.18 -12.95
CA THR A 529 14.15 40.85 -12.46
C THR A 529 12.94 40.27 -13.20
N ALA A 530 11.88 41.07 -13.38
CA ALA A 530 10.68 40.62 -14.09
C ALA A 530 10.97 40.27 -15.56
N ARG A 531 11.81 41.07 -16.23
CA ARG A 531 12.29 40.78 -17.60
C ARG A 531 13.11 39.50 -17.64
N GLU A 532 13.99 39.29 -16.66
CA GLU A 532 14.81 38.09 -16.56
C GLU A 532 13.96 36.82 -16.41
N ASP A 533 12.88 36.85 -15.64
CA ASP A 533 12.02 35.68 -15.48
C ASP A 533 11.25 35.32 -16.75
N VAL A 534 10.77 36.30 -17.51
CA VAL A 534 10.17 36.05 -18.84
C VAL A 534 11.23 35.54 -19.82
N ARG A 535 12.45 36.07 -19.77
CA ARG A 535 13.57 35.60 -20.60
C ARG A 535 13.91 34.14 -20.33
N LYS A 536 13.96 33.70 -19.06
CA LYS A 536 14.16 32.29 -18.71
C LYS A 536 13.10 31.38 -19.31
N ASP A 537 11.85 31.84 -19.40
CA ASP A 537 10.77 31.05 -20.01
C ASP A 537 10.88 31.04 -21.55
N ILE A 538 11.31 32.13 -22.19
CA ILE A 538 11.69 32.15 -23.62
C ILE A 538 12.81 31.15 -23.89
N ASP A 539 13.88 31.20 -23.09
CA ASP A 539 15.03 30.31 -23.22
C ASP A 539 14.61 28.85 -23.01
N ARG A 540 13.76 28.56 -22.00
CA ARG A 540 13.22 27.21 -21.78
C ARG A 540 12.46 26.67 -23.01
N HIS A 541 11.67 27.50 -23.69
CA HIS A 541 10.95 27.07 -24.89
C HIS A 541 11.88 26.89 -26.10
N ASN A 542 12.92 27.72 -26.25
CA ASN A 542 13.93 27.53 -27.28
C ASN A 542 14.74 26.25 -27.04
N ASP A 543 15.15 26.01 -25.80
CA ASP A 543 15.88 24.80 -25.39
C ASP A 543 15.03 23.54 -25.59
N ALA A 544 13.74 23.60 -25.23
CA ALA A 544 12.78 22.52 -25.48
C ALA A 544 12.64 22.25 -26.99
N ALA A 545 12.42 23.28 -27.81
CA ALA A 545 12.35 23.14 -29.26
C ALA A 545 13.62 22.54 -29.86
N GLN A 546 14.80 22.97 -29.40
CA GLN A 546 16.07 22.38 -29.84
C GLN A 546 16.16 20.91 -29.42
N SER A 547 15.84 20.58 -28.17
CA SER A 547 15.86 19.21 -27.65
C SER A 547 14.91 18.27 -28.42
N GLU A 548 13.71 18.75 -28.76
CA GLU A 548 12.76 17.99 -29.55
C GLU A 548 13.22 17.79 -31.00
N ALA A 549 13.78 18.82 -31.64
CA ALA A 549 14.35 18.72 -32.97
C ALA A 549 15.52 17.71 -33.02
N GLU A 550 16.40 17.75 -32.02
CA GLU A 550 17.48 16.76 -31.87
C GLU A 550 16.92 15.34 -31.64
N SER A 551 15.87 15.20 -30.83
CA SER A 551 15.21 13.91 -30.58
C SER A 551 14.58 13.33 -31.83
N ILE A 552 13.91 14.16 -32.65
CA ILE A 552 13.35 13.75 -33.95
C ILE A 552 14.47 13.25 -34.88
N GLU A 553 15.58 13.97 -35.00
CA GLU A 553 16.67 13.55 -35.90
C GLU A 553 17.35 12.27 -35.40
N ARG A 554 17.53 12.13 -34.08
CA ARG A 554 18.06 10.90 -33.48
C ARG A 554 17.14 9.71 -33.70
N LEU A 555 15.83 9.86 -33.52
CA LEU A 555 14.86 8.79 -33.80
C LEU A 555 14.91 8.37 -35.28
N ARG A 556 15.00 9.35 -36.20
CA ARG A 556 15.20 9.09 -37.63
C ARG A 556 16.52 8.38 -37.92
N GLN A 557 17.59 8.72 -37.22
CA GLN A 557 18.90 8.07 -37.39
C GLN A 557 18.86 6.61 -36.89
N LEU A 558 18.33 6.37 -35.68
CA LEU A 558 18.17 5.02 -35.14
C LEU A 558 17.37 4.11 -36.08
N PHE A 559 16.34 4.67 -36.73
CA PHE A 559 15.57 3.95 -37.74
C PHE A 559 16.39 3.61 -38.98
N LYS A 560 17.17 4.55 -39.51
CA LYS A 560 18.06 4.32 -40.66
C LYS A 560 19.13 3.27 -40.38
N GLU A 561 19.63 3.21 -39.15
CA GLU A 561 20.64 2.24 -38.72
C GLU A 561 20.09 0.81 -38.61
N GLY A 562 18.76 0.64 -38.55
CA GLY A 562 18.11 -0.68 -38.48
C GLY A 562 18.32 -1.41 -37.15
N ASP A 563 18.85 -0.73 -36.13
CA ASP A 563 19.10 -1.29 -34.80
C ASP A 563 17.81 -1.33 -33.98
N ARG A 564 16.97 -2.32 -34.34
CA ARG A 564 15.66 -2.56 -33.70
C ARG A 564 15.77 -2.71 -32.19
N GLU A 565 16.85 -3.32 -31.70
CA GLU A 565 17.03 -3.59 -30.27
C GLU A 565 17.30 -2.31 -29.47
N LYS A 566 18.17 -1.42 -29.96
CA LYS A 566 18.37 -0.10 -29.33
C LYS A 566 17.11 0.74 -29.37
N TRP A 567 16.38 0.70 -30.49
CA TRP A 567 15.12 1.42 -30.62
C TRP A 567 14.11 0.92 -29.59
N GLN A 568 13.96 -0.40 -29.47
CA GLN A 568 13.02 -1.02 -28.54
C GLN A 568 13.33 -0.61 -27.11
N ARG A 569 14.59 -0.73 -26.69
CA ARG A 569 15.02 -0.33 -25.34
C ARG A 569 14.74 1.14 -25.07
N CYS A 570 14.94 2.01 -26.06
CA CYS A 570 14.61 3.41 -25.86
C CYS A 570 13.11 3.64 -25.66
N MET A 571 12.27 3.00 -26.46
CA MET A 571 10.81 3.15 -26.36
C MET A 571 10.23 2.63 -25.06
N ASP A 572 10.91 1.69 -24.42
CA ASP A 572 10.48 1.05 -23.17
C ASP A 572 11.05 1.69 -21.91
N ASP A 573 12.19 2.38 -22.02
CA ASP A 573 12.82 3.06 -20.90
C ASP A 573 12.24 4.47 -20.75
N GLN A 574 11.54 4.74 -19.64
CA GLN A 574 11.15 6.11 -19.26
C GLN A 574 12.39 7.03 -19.08
N GLY A 575 13.52 6.43 -18.72
CA GLY A 575 14.84 7.05 -18.64
C GLY A 575 15.55 7.12 -19.98
N CYS A 576 14.96 6.65 -21.08
CA CYS A 576 15.46 7.02 -22.39
C CYS A 576 15.40 8.55 -22.45
N PRO A 577 16.54 9.24 -22.63
CA PRO A 577 16.60 10.70 -22.56
C PRO A 577 15.72 11.39 -23.62
N TYR A 578 15.05 10.62 -24.48
CA TYR A 578 14.22 11.05 -25.60
C TYR A 578 12.70 10.90 -25.33
N LEU A 579 12.26 10.21 -24.27
CA LEU A 579 10.83 9.91 -23.99
C LEU A 579 10.30 10.41 -22.65
N GLY A 580 11.16 10.84 -21.73
CA GLY A 580 10.73 11.44 -20.45
C GLY A 580 9.83 12.68 -20.61
N MET A 581 9.75 13.25 -21.81
CA MET A 581 8.82 14.34 -22.16
C MET A 581 7.51 13.87 -22.81
N LEU A 582 7.36 12.62 -23.25
CA LEU A 582 6.20 12.14 -24.03
C LEU A 582 5.08 11.54 -23.17
N PHE A 583 5.33 11.34 -21.87
CA PHE A 583 4.37 10.76 -20.91
C PHE A 583 3.97 11.74 -19.80
N THR A 584 4.29 13.02 -19.97
CA THR A 584 3.81 14.17 -19.20
C THR A 584 3.18 15.14 -20.18
#